data_AF-A0A1F6SNP4-F1
#
_entry.id   AF-A0A1F6SNP4-F1
#
_cell.length_a   1.000
_cell.length_b   1.000
_cell.length_c   1.000
_cell.angle_alpha   90.00
_cell.angle_beta   90.00
_cell.angle_gamma   90.00
#
_symmetry.space_group_name_H-M   'P 1'
#
loop_
_entity.id
_entity.type
_entity.pdbx_description
1 polymer ?
#
loop_
_entity_poly.entity_id
_entity_poly.type
_entity_poly.pdbx_seq_one_letter_code
_entity_poly.pdbx_strand_id
1 'polypeptide(L)'
;MFNGIFSFIKYYLPAVLWAGLIFYFSSIPSLQVGAASLSWEIILRKSAHIGEYAILAWLIFRIFHKGMGVESFWRVFALSLILAVFYAIGDEIHQSLVAGRAGKAIDVAIDSLSGFLGLIMAGKFYGFARTKKKAALFLVAAVLIFGIVFQMAEEGKEMGAEKETQAENIPRQPDSGQNNFLDNAKEKAQESLSKIKNTTGQETKEEIGISKKISIKVPFTPQAPFANWDAYHEDACEEASLIMVKYYLDGKTLNRDTAEKEILGLIEFQNKNYGDFKDTNAEETVKMAKEYYGLENLKVVYDFSKDDLKEYLAKGKPIIIPAAGRKLGNPNYSGLGPLYHVLVLTGYDGDTVITNDPGTRKGEGYRYNIDVFYNAIHDLPGSPENIEQGRKAMIVAE
;
A
#
# COMPACT_ATOMS: atom_id res chain seq x y z
N MET A 1 -31.40 23.70 39.44
CA MET A 1 -30.54 23.85 38.24
C MET A 1 -29.05 23.80 38.55
N PHE A 2 -28.53 24.59 39.51
CA PHE A 2 -27.09 24.66 39.83
C PHE A 2 -26.43 23.30 40.12
N ASN A 3 -27.03 22.43 40.96
CA ASN A 3 -26.44 21.12 41.28
C ASN A 3 -26.28 20.18 40.07
N GLY A 4 -27.18 20.29 39.07
CA GLY A 4 -27.09 19.50 37.84
C GLY A 4 -25.94 19.96 36.95
N ILE A 5 -25.74 21.28 36.84
CA ILE A 5 -24.63 21.88 36.08
C ILE A 5 -23.28 21.54 36.73
N PHE A 6 -23.17 21.61 38.06
CA PHE A 6 -21.94 21.22 38.76
C PHE A 6 -21.62 19.73 38.61
N SER A 7 -22.64 18.86 38.67
CA SER A 7 -22.46 17.43 38.42
C SER A 7 -22.03 17.14 36.97
N PHE A 8 -22.66 17.82 36.01
CA PHE A 8 -22.31 17.72 34.60
C PHE A 8 -20.85 18.12 34.35
N ILE A 9 -20.45 19.30 34.82
CA ILE A 9 -19.08 19.82 34.67
C ILE A 9 -18.06 18.90 35.34
N LYS A 10 -18.38 18.35 36.52
CA LYS A 10 -17.43 17.55 37.29
C LYS A 10 -17.25 16.13 36.74
N TYR A 11 -18.32 15.50 36.29
CA TYR A 11 -18.32 14.06 35.95
C TYR A 11 -18.43 13.79 34.45
N TYR A 12 -19.30 14.52 33.74
CA TYR A 12 -19.66 14.24 32.35
C TYR A 12 -18.76 15.00 31.37
N LEU A 13 -18.56 16.30 31.59
CA LEU A 13 -17.77 17.15 30.70
C LEU A 13 -16.37 16.59 30.41
N PRO A 14 -15.60 16.05 31.38
CA PRO A 14 -14.28 15.50 31.07
C PRO A 14 -14.33 14.29 30.16
N ALA A 15 -15.36 13.44 30.26
CA ALA A 15 -15.52 12.29 29.36
C ALA A 15 -15.85 12.74 27.94
N VAL A 16 -16.73 13.75 27.81
CA VAL A 16 -17.09 14.33 26.51
C VAL A 16 -15.89 15.01 25.84
N LEU A 17 -15.10 15.78 26.60
CA LEU A 17 -13.88 16.41 26.09
C LEU A 17 -12.85 15.38 25.67
N TRP A 18 -12.68 14.30 26.43
CA TRP A 18 -11.76 13.23 26.09
C TRP A 18 -12.21 12.45 24.85
N ALA A 19 -13.50 12.13 24.72
CA ALA A 19 -14.06 11.57 23.50
C ALA A 19 -13.82 12.51 22.31
N GLY A 20 -14.11 13.80 22.46
CA GLY A 20 -13.83 14.81 21.42
C GLY A 20 -12.35 14.88 21.03
N LEU A 21 -11.43 14.70 21.98
CA LEU A 21 -10.00 14.63 21.71
C LEU A 21 -9.63 13.40 20.87
N ILE A 22 -10.13 12.22 21.24
CA ILE A 22 -9.94 10.97 20.47
C ILE A 22 -10.49 11.16 19.05
N PHE A 23 -11.71 11.67 18.92
CA PHE A 23 -12.35 11.91 17.62
C PHE A 23 -11.56 12.91 16.76
N TYR A 24 -11.01 13.96 17.37
CA TYR A 24 -10.17 14.93 16.67
C TYR A 24 -8.89 14.27 16.11
N PHE A 25 -8.15 13.51 16.92
CA PHE A 25 -6.96 12.80 16.45
C PHE A 25 -7.29 11.71 15.42
N SER A 26 -8.41 11.03 15.59
CA SER A 26 -8.96 10.05 14.65
C SER A 26 -9.29 10.68 13.28
N SER A 27 -9.70 11.95 13.27
CA SER A 27 -10.03 12.70 12.05
C SER A 27 -8.81 13.22 11.27
N ILE A 28 -7.60 13.16 11.83
CA ILE A 28 -6.39 13.62 11.15
C ILE A 28 -5.82 12.49 10.30
N PRO A 29 -5.68 12.67 8.97
CA PRO A 29 -4.94 11.74 8.13
C PRO A 29 -3.46 11.75 8.54
N SER A 30 -2.87 10.56 8.73
CA SER A 30 -1.42 10.37 8.93
C SER A 30 -0.77 11.27 10.01
N LEU A 31 -1.15 11.11 11.28
CA LEU A 31 -0.39 11.67 12.41
C LEU A 31 0.99 11.00 12.53
N GLN A 32 2.00 11.61 11.92
CA GLN A 32 3.41 11.23 12.06
C GLN A 32 4.01 11.92 13.28
N VAL A 33 4.65 11.17 14.18
CA VAL A 33 5.30 11.72 15.39
C VAL A 33 6.79 11.89 15.10
N GLY A 34 7.11 12.75 14.12
CA GLY A 34 8.49 13.11 13.77
C GLY A 34 9.41 11.92 13.44
N ALA A 35 10.72 12.18 13.37
CA ALA A 35 11.78 11.23 12.96
C ALA A 35 12.03 10.05 13.94
N ALA A 36 10.98 9.38 14.41
CA ALA A 36 11.06 8.14 15.17
C ALA A 36 10.99 6.93 14.20
N SER A 37 11.75 5.87 14.47
CA SER A 37 11.70 4.67 13.60
C SER A 37 10.29 4.05 13.60
N LEU A 38 9.92 3.39 12.50
CA LEU A 38 8.57 2.82 12.29
C LEU A 38 8.10 1.90 13.44
N SER A 39 9.01 1.15 14.08
CA SER A 39 8.71 0.36 15.28
C SER A 39 8.27 1.25 16.45
N TRP A 40 8.92 2.40 16.65
CA TRP A 40 8.52 3.38 17.65
C TRP A 40 7.19 4.02 17.30
N GLU A 41 6.90 4.34 16.04
CA GLU A 41 5.59 4.87 15.66
C GLU A 41 4.45 3.87 15.89
N ILE A 42 4.65 2.59 15.55
CA ILE A 42 3.66 1.53 15.81
C ILE A 42 3.47 1.35 17.32
N ILE A 43 4.56 1.33 18.10
CA ILE A 43 4.50 1.21 19.55
C ILE A 43 3.80 2.44 20.14
N LEU A 44 4.13 3.65 19.70
CA LEU A 44 3.55 4.90 20.18
C LEU A 44 2.07 4.97 19.84
N ARG A 45 1.67 4.64 18.61
CA ARG A 45 0.26 4.62 18.20
C ARG A 45 -0.52 3.59 19.01
N LYS A 46 -0.03 2.34 19.11
CA LYS A 46 -0.68 1.32 19.95
C LYS A 46 -0.74 1.76 21.42
N SER A 47 0.29 2.43 21.93
CA SER A 47 0.31 2.95 23.30
C SER A 47 -0.68 4.10 23.49
N ALA A 48 -0.85 4.95 22.49
CA ALA A 48 -1.84 6.03 22.48
C ALA A 48 -3.26 5.46 22.54
N HIS A 49 -3.60 4.53 21.64
CA HIS A 49 -4.87 3.78 21.66
C HIS A 49 -5.12 3.10 23.02
N ILE A 50 -4.09 2.43 23.57
CA ILE A 50 -4.19 1.80 24.89
C ILE A 50 -4.50 2.83 25.99
N GLY A 51 -3.78 3.96 25.99
CA GLY A 51 -3.98 5.03 26.96
C GLY A 51 -5.35 5.72 26.81
N GLU A 52 -5.71 6.10 25.58
CA GLU A 52 -6.92 6.82 25.23
C GLU A 52 -8.18 6.07 25.67
N TYR A 53 -8.29 4.79 25.29
CA TYR A 53 -9.47 3.98 25.62
C TYR A 53 -9.48 3.51 27.07
N ALA A 54 -8.33 3.30 27.70
CA ALA A 54 -8.27 3.04 29.14
C ALA A 54 -8.75 4.26 29.96
N ILE A 55 -8.33 5.48 29.58
CA ILE A 55 -8.76 6.73 30.21
C ILE A 55 -10.25 6.97 29.94
N LEU A 56 -10.70 6.80 28.70
CA LEU A 56 -12.11 6.95 28.33
C LEU A 56 -13.00 6.03 29.17
N ALA A 57 -12.66 4.73 29.26
CA ALA A 57 -13.42 3.77 30.04
C ALA A 57 -13.43 4.12 31.54
N TRP A 58 -12.32 4.60 32.10
CA TRP A 58 -12.27 5.11 33.48
C TRP A 58 -13.22 6.30 33.66
N LEU A 59 -13.19 7.28 32.76
CA LEU A 59 -14.05 8.47 32.85
C LEU A 59 -15.54 8.09 32.79
N ILE A 60 -15.91 7.13 31.93
CA ILE A 60 -17.27 6.57 31.86
C ILE A 60 -17.62 5.85 33.17
N PHE A 61 -16.71 5.04 33.72
CA PHE A 61 -16.89 4.38 35.03
C PHE A 61 -17.19 5.39 36.14
N ARG A 62 -16.46 6.51 36.14
CA ARG A 62 -16.66 7.60 37.09
C ARG A 62 -18.04 8.25 36.94
N ILE A 63 -18.57 8.38 35.73
CA ILE A 63 -19.93 8.89 35.49
C ILE A 63 -20.96 7.98 36.18
N PHE A 64 -20.93 6.68 35.91
CA PHE A 64 -21.92 5.76 36.50
C PHE A 64 -21.78 5.63 38.02
N HIS A 65 -20.55 5.54 38.54
CA HIS A 65 -20.33 5.36 39.97
C HIS A 65 -20.54 6.65 40.77
N LYS A 66 -19.93 7.78 40.37
CA LYS A 66 -19.96 9.04 41.14
C LYS A 66 -20.99 10.05 40.65
N GLY A 67 -21.28 10.08 39.35
CA GLY A 67 -22.30 10.97 38.78
C GLY A 67 -23.73 10.44 38.99
N MET A 68 -23.94 9.14 38.71
CA MET A 68 -25.25 8.49 38.77
C MET A 68 -25.47 7.65 40.04
N GLY A 69 -24.45 7.49 40.87
CA GLY A 69 -24.56 6.80 42.17
C GLY A 69 -24.81 5.29 42.07
N VAL A 70 -24.45 4.64 40.96
CA VAL A 70 -24.63 3.19 40.81
C VAL A 70 -23.62 2.48 41.70
N GLU A 71 -24.10 1.81 42.75
CA GLU A 71 -23.23 1.15 43.75
C GLU A 71 -22.66 -0.19 43.28
N SER A 72 -23.35 -0.86 42.34
CA SER A 72 -22.94 -2.19 41.88
C SER A 72 -21.77 -2.12 40.92
N PHE A 73 -20.57 -2.50 41.38
CA PHE A 73 -19.36 -2.55 40.56
C PHE A 73 -19.57 -3.22 39.21
N TRP A 74 -20.18 -4.40 39.18
CA TRP A 74 -20.36 -5.16 37.94
C TRP A 74 -21.33 -4.49 36.96
N ARG A 75 -22.31 -3.73 37.45
CA ARG A 75 -23.19 -2.92 36.58
C ARG A 75 -22.43 -1.74 36.01
N VAL A 76 -21.70 -0.98 36.86
CA VAL A 76 -20.86 0.13 36.42
C VAL A 76 -19.82 -0.34 35.40
N PHE A 77 -19.15 -1.46 35.68
CA PHE A 77 -18.16 -2.08 34.81
C PHE A 77 -18.75 -2.45 33.45
N ALA A 78 -19.86 -3.20 33.44
CA ALA A 78 -20.51 -3.64 32.20
C ALA A 78 -21.00 -2.45 31.36
N LEU A 79 -21.70 -1.49 31.97
CA LEU A 79 -22.18 -0.30 31.27
C LEU A 79 -21.03 0.53 30.68
N SER A 80 -19.94 0.67 31.43
CA SER A 80 -18.77 1.42 30.97
C SER A 80 -18.05 0.73 29.83
N LEU A 81 -17.90 -0.60 29.92
CA LEU A 81 -17.27 -1.38 28.87
C LEU A 81 -18.10 -1.35 27.58
N ILE A 82 -19.42 -1.53 27.69
CA ILE A 82 -20.33 -1.47 26.53
C ILE A 82 -20.21 -0.12 25.82
N LEU A 83 -20.26 0.99 26.56
CA LEU A 83 -20.12 2.32 25.95
C LEU A 83 -18.73 2.55 25.33
N ALA A 84 -17.66 2.10 25.98
CA ALA A 84 -16.31 2.21 25.43
C ALA A 84 -16.15 1.39 24.13
N VAL A 85 -16.71 0.18 24.07
CA VAL A 85 -16.70 -0.67 22.87
C VAL A 85 -17.53 -0.05 21.75
N PHE A 86 -18.73 0.47 22.04
CA PHE A 86 -19.52 1.18 21.03
C PHE A 86 -18.79 2.41 20.50
N TYR A 87 -18.08 3.12 21.38
CA TYR A 87 -17.24 4.24 20.97
C TYR A 87 -16.10 3.80 20.05
N ALA A 88 -15.39 2.71 20.39
CA ALA A 88 -14.32 2.16 19.56
C ALA A 88 -14.82 1.73 18.17
N ILE A 89 -15.97 1.05 18.10
CA ILE A 89 -16.61 0.68 16.83
C ILE A 89 -16.95 1.93 16.02
N GLY A 90 -17.54 2.95 16.67
CA GLY A 90 -17.90 4.20 16.01
C GLY A 90 -16.69 4.97 15.49
N ASP A 91 -15.60 4.98 16.25
CA ASP A 91 -14.34 5.59 15.85
C ASP A 91 -13.73 4.87 14.63
N GLU A 92 -13.74 3.55 14.61
CA GLU A 92 -13.25 2.77 13.46
C GLU A 92 -14.07 3.02 12.18
N ILE A 93 -15.40 3.08 12.33
CA ILE A 93 -16.30 3.44 11.23
C ILE A 93 -15.97 4.85 10.75
N HIS A 94 -15.79 5.82 11.67
CA HIS A 94 -15.39 7.17 11.31
C HIS A 94 -14.05 7.20 10.57
N GLN A 95 -13.03 6.48 11.05
CA GLN A 95 -11.74 6.37 10.37
C GLN A 95 -11.88 5.79 8.96
N SER A 96 -12.75 4.80 8.76
CA SER A 96 -13.01 4.24 7.41
C SER A 96 -13.64 5.24 6.42
N LEU A 97 -14.22 6.34 6.93
CA LEU A 97 -14.77 7.43 6.14
C LEU A 97 -13.72 8.54 5.89
N VAL A 98 -12.59 8.53 6.59
CA VAL A 98 -11.48 9.47 6.39
C VAL A 98 -10.61 8.97 5.23
N ALA A 99 -10.41 9.83 4.22
CA ALA A 99 -9.59 9.50 3.06
C ALA A 99 -8.16 9.09 3.46
N GLY A 100 -7.69 7.94 2.98
CA GLY A 100 -6.36 7.41 3.29
C GLY A 100 -6.28 6.59 4.58
N ARG A 101 -7.41 6.25 5.23
CA ARG A 101 -7.45 5.31 6.35
C ARG A 101 -8.36 4.12 6.01
N ALA A 102 -7.87 2.91 6.23
CA ALA A 102 -8.68 1.70 6.20
C ALA A 102 -9.03 1.31 7.64
N GLY A 103 -10.31 1.17 7.94
CA GLY A 103 -10.74 0.73 9.26
C GLY A 103 -10.33 -0.73 9.53
N LYS A 104 -9.78 -1.04 10.70
CA LYS A 104 -9.27 -2.36 11.08
C LYS A 104 -10.00 -2.89 12.31
N ALA A 105 -10.67 -4.02 12.15
CA ALA A 105 -11.34 -4.72 13.27
C ALA A 105 -10.41 -5.05 14.46
N ILE A 106 -9.10 -5.15 14.21
CA ILE A 106 -8.10 -5.37 15.25
C ILE A 106 -7.89 -4.15 16.16
N ASP A 107 -8.09 -2.93 15.65
CA ASP A 107 -7.93 -1.70 16.44
C ASP A 107 -9.11 -1.56 17.41
N VAL A 108 -10.35 -1.84 16.97
CA VAL A 108 -11.51 -2.02 17.86
C VAL A 108 -11.25 -3.04 18.98
N ALA A 109 -10.59 -4.16 18.65
CA ALA A 109 -10.29 -5.20 19.62
C ALA A 109 -9.23 -4.74 20.65
N ILE A 110 -8.20 -4.03 20.21
CA ILE A 110 -7.18 -3.43 21.09
C ILE A 110 -7.81 -2.37 21.99
N ASP A 111 -8.63 -1.47 21.45
CA ASP A 111 -9.30 -0.40 22.19
C ASP A 111 -10.26 -0.96 23.24
N SER A 112 -10.98 -2.04 22.89
CA SER A 112 -11.85 -2.77 23.81
C SER A 112 -11.07 -3.41 24.97
N LEU A 113 -9.93 -4.04 24.68
CA LEU A 113 -9.07 -4.65 25.71
C LEU A 113 -8.47 -3.57 26.63
N SER A 114 -8.07 -2.44 26.06
CA SER A 114 -7.54 -1.28 26.76
C SER A 114 -8.56 -0.69 27.73
N GLY A 115 -9.81 -0.51 27.26
CA GLY A 115 -10.94 -0.11 28.10
C GLY A 115 -11.16 -1.09 29.26
N PHE A 116 -11.14 -2.39 28.99
CA PHE A 116 -11.27 -3.43 30.02
C PHE A 116 -10.18 -3.32 31.11
N LEU A 117 -8.91 -3.14 30.73
CA LEU A 117 -7.81 -2.93 31.67
C LEU A 117 -7.96 -1.63 32.47
N GLY A 118 -8.37 -0.55 31.81
CA GLY A 118 -8.69 0.73 32.46
C GLY A 118 -9.77 0.60 33.54
N LEU A 119 -10.82 -0.20 33.28
CA LEU A 119 -11.88 -0.46 34.26
C LEU A 119 -11.43 -1.30 35.45
N ILE A 120 -10.49 -2.24 35.26
CA ILE A 120 -9.88 -2.98 36.38
C ILE A 120 -9.12 -2.00 37.28
N MET A 121 -8.36 -1.08 36.68
CA MET A 121 -7.63 -0.05 37.42
C MET A 121 -8.59 0.90 38.15
N ALA A 122 -9.66 1.35 37.49
CA ALA A 122 -10.70 2.19 38.10
C ALA A 122 -11.38 1.48 39.28
N GLY A 123 -11.70 0.18 39.14
CA GLY A 123 -12.26 -0.63 40.22
C GLY A 123 -11.37 -0.70 41.44
N LYS A 124 -10.05 -0.92 41.26
CA LYS A 124 -9.07 -0.87 42.35
C LYS A 124 -9.01 0.51 43.00
N PHE A 125 -8.96 1.57 42.18
CA PHE A 125 -8.88 2.95 42.64
C PHE A 125 -10.09 3.36 43.49
N TYR A 126 -11.30 2.94 43.11
CA TYR A 126 -12.53 3.21 43.85
C TYR A 126 -12.83 2.20 44.98
N GLY A 127 -11.88 1.30 45.30
CA GLY A 127 -11.98 0.41 46.48
C GLY A 127 -12.76 -0.90 46.26
N PHE A 128 -13.09 -1.26 45.02
CA PHE A 128 -13.83 -2.49 44.68
C PHE A 128 -12.95 -3.76 44.63
N ALA A 129 -11.94 -3.87 45.51
CA ALA A 129 -10.84 -4.85 45.43
C ALA A 129 -11.20 -6.34 45.64
N ARG A 130 -12.49 -6.74 45.70
CA ARG A 130 -12.92 -8.04 46.23
C ARG A 130 -13.57 -9.04 45.27
N THR A 131 -13.50 -8.89 43.95
CA THR A 131 -14.20 -9.82 43.03
C THR A 131 -13.32 -10.41 41.91
N LYS A 132 -12.35 -11.24 42.30
CA LYS A 132 -11.44 -11.94 41.36
C LYS A 132 -12.16 -12.93 40.41
N LYS A 133 -13.20 -13.64 40.87
CA LYS A 133 -13.90 -14.68 40.08
C LYS A 133 -14.65 -14.15 38.86
N LYS A 134 -15.41 -13.06 39.03
CA LYS A 134 -16.17 -12.43 37.94
C LYS A 134 -15.26 -11.68 36.97
N ALA A 135 -14.15 -11.11 37.46
CA ALA A 135 -13.13 -10.47 36.60
C ALA A 135 -12.47 -11.49 35.68
N ALA A 136 -12.14 -12.68 36.21
CA ALA A 136 -11.62 -13.79 35.41
C ALA A 136 -12.61 -14.25 34.34
N LEU A 137 -13.91 -14.34 34.67
CA LEU A 137 -14.95 -14.69 33.69
C LEU A 137 -15.06 -13.67 32.55
N PHE A 138 -15.04 -12.38 32.87
CA PHE A 138 -15.05 -11.34 31.84
C PHE A 138 -13.76 -11.30 31.01
N LEU A 139 -12.60 -11.56 31.62
CA LEU A 139 -11.33 -11.64 30.90
C LEU A 139 -11.33 -12.83 29.94
N VAL A 140 -11.82 -13.99 30.37
CA VAL A 140 -12.02 -15.15 29.50
C VAL A 140 -12.98 -14.83 28.36
N ALA A 141 -14.12 -14.19 28.65
CA ALA A 141 -15.06 -13.77 27.61
C ALA A 141 -14.44 -12.77 26.63
N ALA A 142 -13.67 -11.79 27.11
CA ALA A 142 -12.96 -10.82 26.28
C ALA A 142 -11.90 -11.49 25.40
N VAL A 143 -11.13 -12.44 25.93
CA VAL A 143 -10.14 -13.22 25.16
C VAL A 143 -10.82 -14.11 24.11
N LEU A 144 -11.96 -14.73 24.44
CA LEU A 144 -12.74 -15.51 23.48
C LEU A 144 -13.32 -14.64 22.37
N ILE A 145 -13.90 -13.48 22.70
CA ILE A 145 -14.40 -12.51 21.71
C ILE A 145 -13.24 -12.00 20.86
N PHE A 146 -12.09 -11.68 21.46
CA PHE A 146 -10.88 -11.30 20.72
C PHE A 146 -10.45 -12.41 19.76
N GLY A 147 -10.42 -13.67 20.21
CA GLY A 147 -10.10 -14.81 19.37
C GLY A 147 -11.08 -14.99 18.21
N ILE A 148 -12.38 -14.83 18.46
CA ILE A 148 -13.42 -14.88 17.42
C ILE A 148 -13.25 -13.73 16.42
N VAL A 149 -13.03 -12.50 16.88
CA VAL A 149 -12.84 -11.34 15.99
C VAL A 149 -11.55 -11.47 15.19
N PHE A 150 -10.47 -11.97 15.81
CA PHE A 150 -9.21 -12.26 15.15
C PHE A 150 -9.40 -13.34 14.07
N GLN A 151 -10.09 -14.43 14.41
CA GLN A 151 -10.41 -15.50 13.48
C GLN A 151 -11.34 -15.02 12.35
N MET A 152 -12.35 -14.21 12.62
CA MET A 152 -13.20 -13.61 11.59
C MET A 152 -12.41 -12.66 10.67
N ALA A 153 -11.42 -11.95 11.20
CA ALA A 153 -10.51 -11.14 10.40
C ALA A 153 -9.57 -12.00 9.53
N GLU A 154 -9.26 -13.21 9.97
CA GLU A 154 -8.45 -14.21 9.24
C GLU A 154 -9.29 -14.93 8.17
N GLU A 155 -10.48 -15.42 8.51
CA GLU A 155 -11.46 -16.03 7.59
C GLU A 155 -11.97 -15.03 6.54
N GLY A 156 -12.07 -13.74 6.88
CA GLY A 156 -12.36 -12.68 5.92
C GLY A 156 -11.29 -12.55 4.83
N LYS A 157 -10.02 -12.90 5.13
CA LYS A 157 -8.96 -13.02 4.12
C LYS A 157 -9.11 -14.30 3.30
N GLU A 158 -9.51 -15.41 3.92
CA GLU A 158 -9.70 -16.71 3.24
C GLU A 158 -10.91 -16.75 2.29
N MET A 159 -12.06 -16.20 2.68
CA MET A 159 -13.24 -16.09 1.78
C MET A 159 -12.99 -15.17 0.58
N GLY A 160 -12.11 -14.17 0.73
CA GLY A 160 -11.62 -13.37 -0.40
C GLY A 160 -10.81 -14.21 -1.38
N ALA A 161 -9.96 -15.11 -0.87
CA ALA A 161 -9.18 -16.05 -1.66
C ALA A 161 -10.04 -17.16 -2.32
N GLU A 162 -11.10 -17.62 -1.65
CA GLU A 162 -12.03 -18.63 -2.17
C GLU A 162 -12.94 -18.09 -3.30
N LYS A 163 -13.37 -16.82 -3.22
CA LYS A 163 -14.11 -16.17 -4.31
C LYS A 163 -13.26 -15.94 -5.55
N GLU A 164 -11.96 -15.73 -5.39
CA GLU A 164 -11.01 -15.60 -6.51
C GLU A 164 -10.75 -16.95 -7.20
N THR A 165 -10.67 -18.05 -6.46
CA THR A 165 -10.48 -19.41 -7.01
C THR A 165 -11.71 -19.97 -7.74
N GLN A 166 -12.92 -19.53 -7.40
CA GLN A 166 -14.13 -19.91 -8.16
C GLN A 166 -14.31 -19.11 -9.47
N ALA A 167 -13.79 -17.88 -9.55
CA ALA A 167 -13.83 -17.09 -10.78
C ALA A 167 -12.92 -17.64 -11.90
N GLU A 168 -11.93 -18.46 -11.55
CA GLU A 168 -10.98 -19.09 -12.48
C GLU A 168 -11.51 -20.39 -13.12
N ASN A 169 -12.62 -20.95 -12.62
CA ASN A 169 -13.22 -22.21 -13.08
C ASN A 169 -14.41 -22.04 -14.03
N ILE A 170 -14.36 -21.07 -14.95
CA ILE A 170 -15.30 -21.02 -16.10
C ILE A 170 -14.72 -21.90 -17.22
N PRO A 171 -15.42 -22.94 -17.73
CA PRO A 171 -14.89 -23.82 -18.76
C PRO A 171 -14.60 -23.07 -20.06
N ARG A 172 -13.34 -23.06 -20.51
CA ARG A 172 -12.99 -22.64 -21.88
C ARG A 172 -13.53 -23.67 -22.88
N GLN A 173 -14.22 -23.20 -23.92
CA GLN A 173 -14.61 -24.00 -25.08
C GLN A 173 -13.37 -24.54 -25.83
N PRO A 174 -13.46 -25.72 -26.46
CA PRO A 174 -12.33 -26.37 -27.10
C PRO A 174 -11.90 -25.66 -28.40
N ASP A 175 -10.60 -25.40 -28.48
CA ASP A 175 -9.89 -24.79 -29.58
C ASP A 175 -9.83 -25.75 -30.79
N SER A 176 -10.44 -25.35 -31.91
CA SER A 176 -10.36 -26.09 -33.17
C SER A 176 -9.36 -25.42 -34.11
N GLY A 177 -8.18 -26.03 -34.21
CA GLY A 177 -7.39 -26.08 -35.45
C GLY A 177 -6.37 -24.96 -35.68
N GLN A 178 -5.16 -25.12 -35.14
CA GLN A 178 -4.00 -24.32 -35.60
C GLN A 178 -2.64 -25.02 -35.44
N ASN A 179 -2.51 -26.28 -35.85
CA ASN A 179 -1.23 -27.02 -35.81
C ASN A 179 -0.56 -27.26 -37.17
N ASN A 180 -0.86 -26.48 -38.21
CA ASN A 180 -0.20 -26.61 -39.53
C ASN A 180 0.43 -25.31 -40.08
N PHE A 181 0.55 -24.25 -39.27
CA PHE A 181 1.09 -22.95 -39.76
C PHE A 181 2.53 -22.66 -39.28
N LEU A 182 2.98 -23.29 -38.20
CA LEU A 182 4.27 -23.00 -37.57
C LEU A 182 5.47 -23.68 -38.25
N ASP A 183 5.26 -24.80 -38.95
CA ASP A 183 6.35 -25.55 -39.58
C ASP A 183 6.73 -24.97 -40.95
N ASN A 184 5.77 -24.49 -41.74
CA ASN A 184 6.03 -23.84 -43.03
C ASN A 184 6.67 -22.44 -42.92
N ALA A 185 6.57 -21.79 -41.74
CA ALA A 185 7.15 -20.47 -41.52
C ALA A 185 8.66 -20.53 -41.21
N LYS A 186 9.14 -21.63 -40.63
CA LYS A 186 10.56 -21.82 -40.30
C LYS A 186 11.41 -22.11 -41.53
N GLU A 187 10.88 -22.85 -42.49
CA GLU A 187 11.60 -23.20 -43.72
C GLU A 187 11.81 -21.99 -44.64
N LYS A 188 10.81 -21.11 -44.75
CA LYS A 188 10.94 -19.85 -45.54
C LYS A 188 11.86 -18.81 -44.90
N ALA A 189 11.97 -18.80 -43.57
CA ALA A 189 12.83 -17.84 -42.86
C ALA A 189 14.33 -18.13 -43.06
N GLN A 190 14.71 -19.41 -43.15
CA GLN A 190 16.10 -19.81 -43.39
C GLN A 190 16.58 -19.55 -44.83
N GLU A 191 15.68 -19.63 -45.82
CA GLU A 191 16.01 -19.32 -47.22
C GLU A 191 16.20 -17.81 -47.47
N SER A 192 15.53 -16.96 -46.69
CA SER A 192 15.74 -15.50 -46.72
C SER A 192 17.05 -15.05 -46.04
N LEU A 193 17.55 -15.81 -45.06
CA LEU A 193 18.78 -15.46 -44.32
C LEU A 193 20.07 -15.78 -45.09
N SER A 194 20.03 -16.73 -46.05
CA SER A 194 21.19 -17.06 -46.89
C SER A 194 21.39 -16.05 -48.04
N LYS A 195 20.32 -15.39 -48.50
CA LYS A 195 20.40 -14.36 -49.56
C LYS A 195 20.97 -13.02 -49.08
N ILE A 196 20.94 -12.72 -47.79
CA ILE A 196 21.39 -11.43 -47.22
C ILE A 196 22.92 -11.38 -47.01
N LYS A 197 23.63 -12.53 -46.99
CA LYS A 197 25.07 -12.57 -46.74
C LYS A 197 25.99 -12.24 -47.93
N ASN A 198 25.45 -11.96 -49.11
CA ASN A 198 26.25 -11.80 -50.35
C ASN A 198 26.20 -10.39 -50.99
N THR A 199 25.96 -9.33 -50.22
CA THR A 199 26.07 -7.98 -50.80
C THR A 199 26.64 -7.00 -49.77
N THR A 200 27.97 -6.96 -49.72
CA THR A 200 28.72 -5.90 -49.04
C THR A 200 28.95 -4.76 -50.02
N GLY A 201 28.69 -3.52 -49.59
CA GLY A 201 29.29 -2.32 -50.17
C GLY A 201 28.31 -1.22 -50.51
N GLN A 202 27.96 -0.40 -49.51
CA GLN A 202 28.06 1.07 -49.57
C GLN A 202 27.58 1.68 -48.26
N GLU A 203 28.48 2.44 -47.63
CA GLU A 203 28.17 3.31 -46.51
C GLU A 203 27.09 4.31 -46.91
N THR A 204 25.92 4.21 -46.29
CA THR A 204 24.93 5.28 -46.30
C THR A 204 24.39 5.40 -44.89
N LYS A 205 24.39 6.62 -44.35
CA LYS A 205 23.74 6.96 -43.08
C LYS A 205 22.26 6.59 -43.17
N GLU A 206 21.88 5.42 -42.65
CA GLU A 206 20.48 5.05 -42.50
C GLU A 206 19.95 5.69 -41.22
N GLU A 207 19.01 6.62 -41.39
CA GLU A 207 18.01 6.93 -40.37
C GLU A 207 17.38 5.61 -39.94
N ILE A 208 17.61 5.23 -38.67
CA ILE A 208 17.00 4.05 -38.07
C ILE A 208 15.49 4.30 -38.04
N GLY A 209 14.78 3.76 -39.02
CA GLY A 209 13.32 3.73 -39.03
C GLY A 209 12.85 2.98 -37.78
N ILE A 210 12.48 3.74 -36.75
CA ILE A 210 11.94 3.23 -35.49
C ILE A 210 10.77 2.28 -35.84
N SER A 211 10.91 0.98 -35.52
CA SER A 211 9.87 -0.02 -35.76
C SER A 211 8.53 0.50 -35.25
N LYS A 212 7.44 0.35 -36.01
CA LYS A 212 6.11 0.88 -35.61
C LYS A 212 5.55 0.28 -34.32
N LYS A 213 6.10 -0.87 -33.89
CA LYS A 213 5.69 -1.58 -32.68
C LYS A 213 6.87 -2.29 -32.04
N ILE A 214 6.97 -2.16 -30.72
CA ILE A 214 8.00 -2.79 -29.88
C ILE A 214 7.37 -3.25 -28.56
N SER A 215 7.79 -4.42 -28.08
CA SER A 215 7.39 -4.96 -26.78
C SER A 215 8.57 -5.73 -26.19
N ILE A 216 9.09 -5.23 -25.08
CA ILE A 216 10.19 -5.83 -24.31
C ILE A 216 9.57 -6.75 -23.27
N LYS A 217 10.08 -7.99 -23.16
CA LYS A 217 9.62 -8.96 -22.17
C LYS A 217 10.31 -8.72 -20.83
N VAL A 218 9.79 -7.75 -20.07
CA VAL A 218 10.23 -7.45 -18.71
C VAL A 218 9.43 -8.31 -17.72
N PRO A 219 10.06 -9.00 -16.74
CA PRO A 219 9.35 -9.69 -15.67
C PRO A 219 8.40 -8.74 -14.93
N PHE A 220 7.27 -9.26 -14.46
CA PHE A 220 6.27 -8.45 -13.76
C PHE A 220 6.13 -8.85 -12.29
N THR A 221 5.96 -7.86 -11.42
CA THR A 221 5.41 -8.04 -10.08
C THR A 221 4.53 -6.84 -9.72
N PRO A 222 3.38 -7.03 -9.05
CA PRO A 222 2.75 -5.94 -8.32
C PRO A 222 3.62 -5.56 -7.11
N GLN A 223 3.46 -4.33 -6.61
CA GLN A 223 4.12 -3.86 -5.39
C GLN A 223 3.65 -4.60 -4.13
N ALA A 224 2.51 -5.29 -4.20
CA ALA A 224 2.04 -6.25 -3.20
C ALA A 224 1.93 -7.66 -3.83
N PRO A 225 3.03 -8.46 -3.90
CA PRO A 225 3.06 -9.77 -4.56
C PRO A 225 1.97 -10.76 -4.08
N PHE A 226 1.66 -10.72 -2.78
CA PHE A 226 0.61 -11.53 -2.15
C PHE A 226 -0.69 -10.76 -1.92
N ALA A 227 -0.81 -9.57 -2.50
CA ALA A 227 -1.93 -8.65 -2.36
C ALA A 227 -2.25 -8.20 -0.93
N ASN A 228 -1.25 -8.27 -0.05
CA ASN A 228 -1.28 -7.65 1.26
C ASN A 228 -0.84 -6.19 1.12
N TRP A 229 -1.81 -5.29 1.04
CA TRP A 229 -1.58 -3.84 0.98
C TRP A 229 -1.41 -3.29 2.39
N ASP A 230 -0.28 -3.60 3.01
CA ASP A 230 0.12 -2.98 4.27
C ASP A 230 0.97 -1.72 4.00
N ALA A 231 1.38 -1.05 5.08
CA ALA A 231 2.13 0.20 4.98
C ALA A 231 3.47 0.06 4.23
N TYR A 232 4.04 -1.14 4.10
CA TYR A 232 5.25 -1.34 3.31
C TYR A 232 4.92 -1.42 1.83
N HIS A 233 3.92 -2.23 1.49
CA HIS A 233 3.59 -2.50 0.10
C HIS A 233 2.80 -1.36 -0.56
N GLU A 234 2.10 -0.51 0.20
CA GLU A 234 1.40 0.67 -0.35
C GLU A 234 2.35 1.71 -0.97
N ASP A 235 3.58 1.80 -0.45
CA ASP A 235 4.59 2.78 -0.90
C ASP A 235 5.75 2.13 -1.70
N ALA A 236 5.61 0.86 -2.12
CA ALA A 236 6.70 0.07 -2.70
C ALA A 236 6.79 0.12 -4.26
N CYS A 237 6.30 1.20 -4.89
CA CYS A 237 6.16 1.23 -6.35
C CYS A 237 7.52 1.39 -7.07
N GLU A 238 8.46 2.09 -6.45
CA GLU A 238 9.83 2.30 -6.90
C GLU A 238 10.65 1.03 -6.80
N GLU A 239 10.57 0.34 -5.67
CA GLU A 239 11.25 -0.93 -5.39
C GLU A 239 10.76 -1.98 -6.39
N ALA A 240 9.44 -2.13 -6.55
CA ALA A 240 8.87 -3.06 -7.51
C ALA A 240 9.31 -2.75 -8.95
N SER A 241 9.29 -1.47 -9.34
CA SER A 241 9.74 -1.03 -10.67
C SER A 241 11.23 -1.27 -10.91
N LEU A 242 12.06 -0.98 -9.91
CA LEU A 242 13.49 -1.22 -9.94
C LEU A 242 13.80 -2.72 -10.04
N ILE A 243 13.12 -3.56 -9.25
CA ILE A 243 13.26 -5.02 -9.28
C ILE A 243 12.93 -5.55 -10.68
N MET A 244 11.82 -5.11 -11.28
CA MET A 244 11.44 -5.54 -12.64
C MET A 244 12.54 -5.24 -13.67
N VAL A 245 13.11 -4.02 -13.64
CA VAL A 245 14.19 -3.62 -14.55
C VAL A 245 15.50 -4.36 -14.24
N LYS A 246 15.88 -4.50 -12.97
CA LYS A 246 17.07 -5.25 -12.55
C LYS A 246 16.99 -6.71 -13.00
N TYR A 247 15.84 -7.37 -12.81
CA TYR A 247 15.68 -8.77 -13.22
C TYR A 247 15.69 -8.92 -14.74
N TYR A 248 15.18 -7.94 -15.47
CA TYR A 248 15.32 -7.88 -16.92
C TYR A 248 16.79 -7.77 -17.35
N LEU A 249 17.56 -6.85 -16.75
CA LEU A 249 18.99 -6.67 -17.04
C LEU A 249 19.81 -7.91 -16.71
N ASP A 250 19.45 -8.63 -15.63
CA ASP A 250 20.06 -9.89 -15.23
C ASP A 250 19.64 -11.09 -16.10
N GLY A 251 18.64 -10.95 -16.97
CA GLY A 251 18.05 -12.06 -17.72
C GLY A 251 17.36 -13.11 -16.85
N LYS A 252 16.90 -12.71 -15.64
CA LYS A 252 16.28 -13.60 -14.65
C LYS A 252 14.75 -13.54 -14.73
N THR A 253 14.12 -14.57 -14.19
CA THR A 253 12.66 -14.59 -13.98
C THR A 253 12.32 -14.14 -12.57
N LEU A 254 11.12 -13.60 -12.40
CA LEU A 254 10.61 -13.10 -11.12
C LEU A 254 9.34 -13.89 -10.76
N ASN A 255 9.31 -14.50 -9.59
CA ASN A 255 8.12 -15.13 -9.00
C ASN A 255 7.70 -14.36 -7.74
N ARG A 256 6.50 -14.65 -7.22
CA ARG A 256 5.92 -13.89 -6.09
C ARG A 256 6.81 -13.92 -4.83
N ASP A 257 7.34 -15.08 -4.45
CA ASP A 257 8.21 -15.20 -3.27
C ASP A 257 9.52 -14.41 -3.42
N THR A 258 10.09 -14.43 -4.62
CA THR A 258 11.32 -13.69 -4.93
C THR A 258 11.06 -12.18 -4.96
N ALA A 259 9.94 -11.77 -5.55
CA ALA A 259 9.53 -10.37 -5.58
C ALA A 259 9.30 -9.82 -4.16
N GLU A 260 8.57 -10.55 -3.33
CA GLU A 260 8.32 -10.19 -1.92
C GLU A 260 9.64 -10.02 -1.17
N LYS A 261 10.53 -11.00 -1.29
CA LYS A 261 11.84 -10.96 -0.61
C LYS A 261 12.70 -9.78 -1.06
N GLU A 262 12.70 -9.48 -2.36
CA GLU A 262 13.46 -8.35 -2.91
C GLU A 262 12.85 -7.00 -2.47
N ILE A 263 11.53 -6.86 -2.49
CA ILE A 263 10.82 -5.65 -2.03
C ILE A 263 11.14 -5.39 -0.56
N LEU A 264 10.95 -6.39 0.31
CA LEU A 264 11.24 -6.26 1.74
C LEU A 264 12.72 -5.97 1.99
N GLY A 265 13.62 -6.54 1.19
CA GLY A 265 15.06 -6.30 1.28
C GLY A 265 15.47 -4.87 0.92
N LEU A 266 14.86 -4.28 -0.12
CA LEU A 266 15.06 -2.87 -0.48
C LEU A 266 14.50 -1.94 0.58
N ILE A 267 13.27 -2.19 1.05
CA ILE A 267 12.63 -1.42 2.13
C ILE A 267 13.49 -1.46 3.40
N GLU A 268 14.00 -2.63 3.80
CA GLU A 268 14.91 -2.74 4.95
C GLU A 268 16.19 -1.92 4.73
N PHE A 269 16.75 -1.97 3.52
CA PHE A 269 17.93 -1.19 3.17
C PHE A 269 17.67 0.32 3.21
N GLN A 270 16.59 0.82 2.63
CA GLN A 270 16.21 2.24 2.67
C GLN A 270 16.01 2.71 4.11
N ASN A 271 15.23 1.97 4.90
CA ASN A 271 15.02 2.28 6.32
C ASN A 271 16.35 2.35 7.10
N LYS A 272 17.30 1.46 6.81
CA LYS A 272 18.60 1.42 7.49
C LYS A 272 19.54 2.54 7.07
N ASN A 273 19.58 2.89 5.79
CA ASN A 273 20.60 3.80 5.24
C ASN A 273 20.10 5.22 5.06
N TYR A 274 18.80 5.40 4.79
CA TYR A 274 18.18 6.70 4.52
C TYR A 274 17.22 7.13 5.63
N GLY A 275 16.81 6.21 6.51
CA GLY A 275 15.95 6.49 7.65
C GLY A 275 14.45 6.49 7.35
N ASP A 276 14.09 6.39 6.07
CA ASP A 276 12.74 6.21 5.54
C ASP A 276 12.83 5.42 4.22
N PHE A 277 11.72 4.81 3.80
CA PHE A 277 11.57 4.13 2.52
C PHE A 277 10.51 4.77 1.61
N LYS A 278 9.74 5.74 2.11
CA LYS A 278 8.65 6.34 1.36
C LYS A 278 9.14 7.21 0.21
N ASP A 279 8.41 7.12 -0.90
CA ASP A 279 8.44 7.98 -2.08
C ASP A 279 9.84 8.51 -2.43
N THR A 280 10.55 7.81 -3.32
CA THR A 280 11.87 8.28 -3.79
C THR A 280 11.74 9.01 -5.12
N ASN A 281 12.44 10.13 -5.26
CA ASN A 281 12.59 10.76 -6.58
C ASN A 281 13.51 9.92 -7.49
N ALA A 282 13.57 10.27 -8.77
CA ALA A 282 14.32 9.48 -9.74
C ALA A 282 15.82 9.33 -9.40
N GLU A 283 16.45 10.37 -8.84
CA GLU A 283 17.87 10.32 -8.45
C GLU A 283 18.08 9.41 -7.24
N GLU A 284 17.17 9.47 -6.28
CA GLU A 284 17.16 8.59 -5.11
C GLU A 284 16.92 7.13 -5.50
N THR A 285 16.03 6.86 -6.47
CA THR A 285 15.84 5.52 -7.04
C THR A 285 17.11 5.00 -7.71
N VAL A 286 17.81 5.83 -8.50
CA VAL A 286 19.10 5.46 -9.12
C VAL A 286 20.17 5.22 -8.06
N LYS A 287 20.25 6.09 -7.04
CA LYS A 287 21.16 5.93 -5.91
C LYS A 287 20.91 4.62 -5.17
N MET A 288 19.64 4.28 -4.92
CA MET A 288 19.25 3.02 -4.30
C MET A 288 19.68 1.81 -5.14
N ALA A 289 19.46 1.86 -6.46
CA ALA A 289 19.91 0.80 -7.36
C ALA A 289 21.42 0.57 -7.31
N LYS A 290 22.19 1.66 -7.24
CA LYS A 290 23.64 1.61 -7.11
C LYS A 290 24.08 1.06 -5.75
N GLU A 291 23.53 1.56 -4.65
CA GLU A 291 23.99 1.20 -3.31
C GLU A 291 23.52 -0.20 -2.87
N TYR A 292 22.32 -0.63 -3.26
CA TYR A 292 21.79 -1.94 -2.88
C TYR A 292 22.25 -3.06 -3.82
N TYR A 293 22.19 -2.83 -5.14
CA TYR A 293 22.48 -3.86 -6.14
C TYR A 293 23.84 -3.69 -6.84
N GLY A 294 24.53 -2.56 -6.68
CA GLY A 294 25.72 -2.25 -7.47
C GLY A 294 25.41 -1.95 -8.94
N LEU A 295 24.16 -1.57 -9.28
CA LEU A 295 23.80 -1.18 -10.65
C LEU A 295 24.33 0.23 -10.96
N GLU A 296 25.51 0.29 -11.56
CA GLU A 296 26.17 1.54 -11.98
C GLU A 296 25.65 2.09 -13.32
N ASN A 297 24.90 1.29 -14.08
CA ASN A 297 24.48 1.63 -15.44
C ASN A 297 23.07 2.23 -15.52
N LEU A 298 22.45 2.62 -14.40
CA LEU A 298 21.21 3.38 -14.42
C LEU A 298 21.50 4.87 -14.31
N LYS A 299 20.79 5.70 -15.09
CA LYS A 299 20.81 7.16 -14.96
C LYS A 299 19.42 7.76 -15.05
N VAL A 300 19.29 8.95 -14.47
CA VAL A 300 18.13 9.81 -14.70
C VAL A 300 18.34 10.65 -15.97
N VAL A 301 17.31 10.75 -16.80
CA VAL A 301 17.25 11.68 -17.93
C VAL A 301 16.06 12.60 -17.71
N TYR A 302 16.33 13.90 -17.71
CA TYR A 302 15.32 14.95 -17.59
C TYR A 302 15.01 15.58 -18.94
N ASP A 303 13.82 16.19 -19.04
CA ASP A 303 13.42 17.07 -20.15
C ASP A 303 13.50 16.41 -21.55
N PHE A 304 13.16 15.12 -21.60
CA PHE A 304 13.11 14.31 -22.82
C PHE A 304 11.75 14.43 -23.53
N SER A 305 11.72 14.10 -24.82
CA SER A 305 10.54 14.07 -25.69
C SER A 305 9.85 12.70 -25.72
N LYS A 306 8.65 12.63 -26.31
CA LYS A 306 7.96 11.34 -26.56
C LYS A 306 8.76 10.42 -27.49
N ASP A 307 9.54 10.97 -28.41
CA ASP A 307 10.34 10.19 -29.36
C ASP A 307 11.55 9.56 -28.66
N ASP A 308 12.11 10.21 -27.65
CA ASP A 308 13.18 9.64 -26.83
C ASP A 308 12.71 8.36 -26.12
N LEU A 309 11.48 8.33 -25.59
CA LEU A 309 10.89 7.10 -25.02
C LEU A 309 10.91 5.95 -26.02
N LYS A 310 10.50 6.21 -27.28
CA LYS A 310 10.48 5.20 -28.35
C LYS A 310 11.88 4.77 -28.72
N GLU A 311 12.85 5.69 -28.76
CA GLU A 311 14.25 5.38 -29.09
C GLU A 311 14.89 4.44 -28.05
N TYR A 312 14.69 4.70 -26.75
CA TYR A 312 15.19 3.83 -25.69
C TYR A 312 14.56 2.43 -25.77
N LEU A 313 13.24 2.35 -25.94
CA LEU A 313 12.54 1.07 -26.10
C LEU A 313 13.03 0.33 -27.36
N ALA A 314 13.32 1.04 -28.45
CA ALA A 314 13.88 0.44 -29.67
C ALA A 314 15.26 -0.16 -29.52
N LYS A 315 16.03 0.32 -28.54
CA LYS A 315 17.31 -0.26 -28.14
C LYS A 315 17.15 -1.44 -27.16
N GLY A 316 15.91 -1.88 -26.90
CA GLY A 316 15.62 -2.95 -25.94
C GLY A 316 15.82 -2.51 -24.49
N LYS A 317 15.72 -1.22 -24.19
CA LYS A 317 15.93 -0.66 -22.85
C LYS A 317 14.57 -0.29 -22.23
N PRO A 318 14.06 -1.07 -21.26
CA PRO A 318 12.88 -0.65 -20.51
C PRO A 318 13.21 0.59 -19.66
N ILE A 319 12.18 1.36 -19.33
CA ILE A 319 12.33 2.68 -18.74
C ILE A 319 11.50 2.74 -17.46
N ILE A 320 12.10 3.13 -16.32
CA ILE A 320 11.33 3.40 -15.10
C ILE A 320 10.84 4.85 -15.17
N ILE A 321 9.54 5.05 -14.91
CA ILE A 321 8.85 6.32 -15.10
C ILE A 321 8.18 6.74 -13.78
N PRO A 322 8.66 7.81 -13.13
CA PRO A 322 7.90 8.52 -12.11
C PRO A 322 6.77 9.32 -12.73
N ALA A 323 5.59 9.27 -12.12
CA ALA A 323 4.37 9.88 -12.63
C ALA A 323 3.47 10.43 -11.53
N ALA A 324 2.73 11.48 -11.87
CA ALA A 324 1.53 11.87 -11.15
C ALA A 324 0.45 10.80 -11.37
N GLY A 325 0.31 9.87 -10.42
CA GLY A 325 -0.46 8.63 -10.57
C GLY A 325 -1.92 8.87 -10.99
N ARG A 326 -2.58 9.88 -10.41
CA ARG A 326 -3.97 10.23 -10.77
C ARG A 326 -4.13 10.67 -12.23
N LYS A 327 -3.09 11.24 -12.85
CA LYS A 327 -3.13 11.68 -14.27
C LYS A 327 -3.03 10.51 -15.24
N LEU A 328 -2.57 9.34 -14.79
CA LEU A 328 -2.59 8.11 -15.60
C LEU A 328 -4.03 7.65 -15.89
N GLY A 329 -4.98 7.96 -15.00
CA GLY A 329 -6.39 7.60 -15.18
C GLY A 329 -6.62 6.09 -15.25
N ASN A 330 -5.78 5.29 -14.60
CA ASN A 330 -5.91 3.83 -14.61
C ASN A 330 -7.13 3.41 -13.75
N PRO A 331 -8.17 2.81 -14.35
CA PRO A 331 -9.38 2.40 -13.63
C PRO A 331 -9.17 1.21 -12.69
N ASN A 332 -7.99 0.58 -12.72
CA ASN A 332 -7.65 -0.53 -11.85
C ASN A 332 -7.04 -0.10 -10.51
N TYR A 333 -6.86 1.21 -10.29
CA TYR A 333 -6.49 1.73 -8.98
C TYR A 333 -7.71 1.80 -8.05
N SER A 334 -7.47 1.66 -6.75
CA SER A 334 -8.48 1.89 -5.73
C SER A 334 -8.75 3.39 -5.55
N GLY A 335 -10.01 3.78 -5.37
CA GLY A 335 -10.39 5.17 -5.14
C GLY A 335 -10.02 6.10 -6.32
N LEU A 336 -9.31 7.19 -6.04
CA LEU A 336 -8.82 8.13 -7.06
C LEU A 336 -7.45 7.73 -7.65
N GLY A 337 -6.83 6.67 -7.13
CA GLY A 337 -5.44 6.32 -7.40
C GLY A 337 -4.42 7.17 -6.64
N PRO A 338 -3.14 6.75 -6.70
CA PRO A 338 -2.06 7.35 -5.93
C PRO A 338 -1.69 8.75 -6.47
N LEU A 339 -1.23 9.63 -5.59
CA LEU A 339 -0.77 10.97 -5.98
C LEU A 339 0.52 10.88 -6.81
N TYR A 340 1.51 10.18 -6.28
CA TYR A 340 2.76 9.84 -6.93
C TYR A 340 2.79 8.34 -7.21
N HIS A 341 3.36 7.93 -8.33
CA HIS A 341 3.45 6.53 -8.72
C HIS A 341 4.65 6.28 -9.62
N VAL A 342 5.21 5.09 -9.55
CA VAL A 342 6.33 4.67 -10.40
C VAL A 342 5.97 3.36 -11.11
N LEU A 343 6.23 3.32 -12.41
CA LEU A 343 5.94 2.17 -13.26
C LEU A 343 6.99 1.99 -14.36
N VAL A 344 6.97 0.83 -15.03
CA VAL A 344 7.97 0.50 -16.06
C VAL A 344 7.35 0.55 -17.44
N LEU A 345 7.91 1.36 -18.33
CA LEU A 345 7.60 1.37 -19.75
C LEU A 345 8.33 0.21 -20.45
N THR A 346 7.57 -0.65 -21.12
CA THR A 346 8.08 -1.89 -21.73
C THR A 346 7.88 -1.94 -23.24
N GLY A 347 7.16 -1.01 -23.85
CA GLY A 347 6.98 -0.99 -25.30
C GLY A 347 6.04 0.08 -25.81
N TYR A 348 5.79 0.06 -27.11
CA TYR A 348 4.78 0.90 -27.76
C TYR A 348 4.22 0.23 -29.02
N ASP A 349 3.05 0.69 -29.45
CA ASP A 349 2.35 0.29 -30.67
C ASP A 349 1.65 1.54 -31.24
N GLY A 350 2.30 2.22 -32.19
CA GLY A 350 1.87 3.54 -32.66
C GLY A 350 1.84 4.59 -31.55
N ASP A 351 0.64 5.06 -31.22
CA ASP A 351 0.36 6.06 -30.18
C ASP A 351 -0.05 5.44 -28.84
N THR A 352 0.10 4.13 -28.70
CA THR A 352 -0.14 3.41 -27.45
C THR A 352 1.20 3.00 -26.84
N VAL A 353 1.42 3.30 -25.57
CA VAL A 353 2.54 2.75 -24.81
C VAL A 353 2.10 1.53 -24.00
N ILE A 354 3.03 0.63 -23.75
CA ILE A 354 2.85 -0.62 -22.99
C ILE A 354 3.67 -0.49 -21.71
N THR A 355 3.06 -0.78 -20.57
CA THR A 355 3.66 -0.61 -19.25
C THR A 355 3.49 -1.84 -18.38
N ASN A 356 4.42 -2.07 -17.46
CA ASN A 356 4.24 -2.90 -16.28
C ASN A 356 4.00 -1.99 -15.08
N ASP A 357 2.76 -1.95 -14.61
CA ASP A 357 2.30 -1.07 -13.54
C ASP A 357 2.23 -1.84 -12.19
N PRO A 358 3.13 -1.58 -11.23
CA PRO A 358 3.15 -2.35 -9.99
C PRO A 358 1.98 -2.00 -9.04
N GLY A 359 1.31 -0.86 -9.24
CA GLY A 359 0.22 -0.36 -8.39
C GLY A 359 -1.10 -1.12 -8.51
N THR A 360 -1.15 -2.17 -9.32
CA THR A 360 -2.33 -2.99 -9.48
C THR A 360 -1.99 -4.41 -9.92
N ARG A 361 -2.81 -5.38 -9.52
CA ARG A 361 -2.66 -6.78 -9.97
C ARG A 361 -2.87 -6.96 -11.49
N LYS A 362 -3.52 -5.98 -12.14
CA LYS A 362 -3.78 -5.97 -13.60
C LYS A 362 -2.81 -5.07 -14.37
N GLY A 363 -1.60 -4.89 -13.83
CA GLY A 363 -0.65 -3.93 -14.36
C GLY A 363 0.30 -4.45 -15.44
N GLU A 364 0.42 -5.77 -15.59
CA GLU A 364 1.30 -6.37 -16.60
C GLU A 364 0.83 -6.04 -18.02
N GLY A 365 1.70 -5.40 -18.81
CA GLY A 365 1.39 -5.02 -20.19
C GLY A 365 0.19 -4.07 -20.33
N TYR A 366 -0.15 -3.31 -19.28
CA TYR A 366 -1.21 -2.32 -19.32
C TYR A 366 -0.90 -1.25 -20.38
N ARG A 367 -1.93 -0.68 -21.00
CA ARG A 367 -1.80 0.17 -22.19
C ARG A 367 -2.35 1.56 -21.92
N TYR A 368 -1.55 2.57 -22.24
CA TYR A 368 -1.95 3.98 -22.17
C TYR A 368 -1.83 4.63 -23.54
N ASN A 369 -2.68 5.60 -23.83
CA ASN A 369 -2.40 6.56 -24.91
C ASN A 369 -1.14 7.35 -24.55
N ILE A 370 -0.23 7.54 -25.52
CA ILE A 370 1.08 8.15 -25.27
C ILE A 370 0.99 9.59 -24.78
N ASP A 371 -0.01 10.37 -25.21
CA ASP A 371 -0.18 11.75 -24.74
C ASP A 371 -0.65 11.78 -23.28
N VAL A 372 -1.58 10.90 -22.92
CA VAL A 372 -2.03 10.75 -21.52
C VAL A 372 -0.86 10.34 -20.63
N PHE A 373 -0.12 9.31 -21.05
CA PHE A 373 1.03 8.80 -20.32
C PHE A 373 2.12 9.86 -20.16
N TYR A 374 2.55 10.47 -21.26
CA TYR A 374 3.61 11.47 -21.26
C TYR A 374 3.24 12.71 -20.43
N ASN A 375 1.97 13.13 -20.45
CA ASN A 375 1.47 14.22 -19.62
C ASN A 375 1.40 13.86 -18.13
N ALA A 376 1.37 12.58 -17.76
CA ALA A 376 1.39 12.14 -16.37
C ALA A 376 2.82 12.09 -15.80
N ILE A 377 3.86 12.00 -16.63
CA ILE A 377 5.26 11.93 -16.18
C ILE A 377 5.64 13.19 -15.40
N HIS A 378 5.99 12.99 -14.13
CA HIS A 378 6.52 13.98 -13.20
C HIS A 378 7.37 13.26 -12.16
N ASP A 379 8.58 13.75 -11.94
CA ASP A 379 9.44 13.35 -10.82
C ASP A 379 8.95 13.97 -9.51
N LEU A 380 9.32 13.38 -8.38
CA LEU A 380 8.88 13.84 -7.06
C LEU A 380 9.65 15.12 -6.64
N PRO A 381 9.00 16.29 -6.50
CA PRO A 381 9.69 17.54 -6.13
C PRO A 381 9.89 17.71 -4.61
N GLY A 382 9.62 16.65 -3.83
CA GLY A 382 9.75 16.60 -2.37
C GLY A 382 8.52 16.05 -1.66
N SER A 383 7.31 16.25 -2.18
CA SER A 383 6.11 15.57 -1.66
C SER A 383 5.09 15.24 -2.76
N PRO A 384 4.29 14.16 -2.61
CA PRO A 384 3.29 13.75 -3.60
C PRO A 384 2.19 14.79 -3.85
N GLU A 385 1.86 15.65 -2.88
CA GLU A 385 0.86 16.70 -3.04
C GLU A 385 1.27 17.75 -4.09
N ASN A 386 2.58 17.91 -4.30
CA ASN A 386 3.15 18.85 -5.26
C ASN A 386 3.58 18.17 -6.57
N ILE A 387 3.19 16.92 -6.80
CA ILE A 387 3.74 16.09 -7.90
C ILE A 387 3.66 16.76 -9.28
N GLU A 388 2.63 17.56 -9.57
CA GLU A 388 2.49 18.26 -10.85
C GLU A 388 3.50 19.41 -11.06
N GLN A 389 4.25 19.79 -10.04
CA GLN A 389 5.37 20.75 -10.13
C GLN A 389 6.69 20.05 -10.49
N GLY A 390 6.71 18.72 -10.45
CA GLY A 390 7.85 17.88 -10.77
C GLY A 390 8.31 18.01 -12.21
N ARG A 391 9.62 17.97 -12.43
CA ARG A 391 10.19 17.90 -13.79
C ARG A 391 9.93 16.52 -14.38
N LYS A 392 9.87 16.41 -15.71
CA LYS A 392 9.79 15.08 -16.36
C LYS A 392 11.12 14.36 -16.19
N ALA A 393 11.07 13.20 -15.56
CA ALA A 393 12.22 12.31 -15.41
C ALA A 393 11.89 10.92 -15.94
N MET A 394 12.92 10.25 -16.43
CA MET A 394 12.89 8.83 -16.73
C MET A 394 14.20 8.22 -16.29
N ILE A 395 14.17 6.97 -15.84
CA ILE A 395 15.38 6.22 -15.48
C ILE A 395 15.61 5.15 -16.55
N VAL A 396 16.81 5.15 -17.11
CA VAL A 396 17.20 4.29 -18.23
C VAL A 396 18.52 3.60 -17.94
N ALA A 397 18.67 2.39 -18.46
CA ALA A 397 19.96 1.70 -18.49
C ALA A 397 20.85 2.21 -19.63
N GLU A 398 22.12 2.47 -19.36
CA GLU A 398 23.14 2.83 -20.36
C GLU A 398 23.91 1.62 -20.90
#